data_AF-A0A485B787-F1
#
_entry.id   AF-A0A485B787-F1
#
_cell.length_a   1.000
_cell.length_b   1.000
_cell.length_c   1.000
_cell.angle_alpha   90.00
_cell.angle_beta   90.00
_cell.angle_gamma   90.00
#
_symmetry.space_group_name_H-M   'P 1'
#
loop_
_entity.id
_entity.type
_entity.pdbx_description
1 polymer ?
#
loop_
_entity_poly.entity_id
_entity_poly.type
_entity_poly.pdbx_seq_one_letter_code
_entity_poly.pdbx_strand_id
1 'polypeptide(L)'
;MPEQRDGWAGMLSLPREIRLGADNRLRMTPAEEVATLRGSYYPLLAQHLKNQSSPIVGDAEAIELDLVWDMNSATAESYGIALGEGLRIYVDAQAQRLVLERCYPQLLLEGSRSVPLPAADRLALRIFIDRSSVEVFVNEGESCLSSRIYPQEAQRQLLMFANNGDATLSSGGYWPLDK
;
A
#
# COMPACT_ATOMS: atom_id res chain seq x y z
N MET A 1 7.10 -18.90 -10.37
CA MET A 1 7.52 -17.49 -10.49
C MET A 1 7.15 -17.05 -11.90
N PRO A 2 5.99 -16.38 -12.09
CA PRO A 2 5.50 -15.98 -13.40
C PRO A 2 6.53 -15.28 -14.30
N GLU A 3 7.38 -14.45 -13.70
CA GLU A 3 8.41 -13.64 -14.38
C GLU A 3 9.50 -14.46 -15.08
N GLN A 4 9.70 -15.73 -14.72
CA GLN A 4 10.71 -16.59 -15.37
C GLN A 4 10.47 -16.75 -16.87
N ARG A 5 9.21 -16.65 -17.29
CA ARG A 5 8.80 -16.73 -18.70
C ARG A 5 9.30 -15.53 -19.51
N ASP A 6 9.60 -14.43 -18.82
CA ASP A 6 10.09 -13.18 -19.39
C ASP A 6 11.63 -13.08 -19.33
N GLY A 7 12.31 -14.18 -18.94
CA GLY A 7 13.79 -14.28 -18.95
C GLY A 7 14.50 -13.74 -17.71
N TRP A 8 13.77 -13.43 -16.63
CA TRP A 8 14.35 -12.94 -15.38
C TRP A 8 13.66 -13.55 -14.15
N ALA A 9 14.28 -13.42 -12.97
CA ALA A 9 13.70 -13.92 -11.73
C ALA A 9 14.20 -13.14 -10.52
N GLY A 10 13.25 -12.60 -9.74
CA GLY A 10 13.53 -11.93 -8.47
C GLY A 10 14.01 -10.49 -8.62
N MET A 11 13.90 -9.76 -7.51
CA MET A 11 14.37 -8.40 -7.34
C MET A 11 14.75 -8.19 -5.87
N LEU A 12 15.55 -7.16 -5.59
CA LEU A 12 15.76 -6.70 -4.24
C LEU A 12 14.66 -5.72 -3.82
N SER A 13 14.38 -5.64 -2.53
CA SER A 13 13.59 -4.55 -1.97
C SER A 13 14.32 -3.21 -2.12
N LEU A 14 13.58 -2.12 -1.93
CA LEU A 14 14.16 -0.80 -1.70
C LEU A 14 15.21 -0.84 -0.58
N PRO A 15 16.26 -0.01 -0.67
CA PRO A 15 17.19 0.19 0.44
C PRO A 15 16.44 0.77 1.64
N ARG A 16 16.74 0.26 2.83
CA ARG A 16 16.09 0.65 4.08
C ARG A 16 17.11 1.11 5.10
N GLU A 17 16.75 2.14 5.83
CA GLU A 17 17.44 2.52 7.06
C GLU A 17 16.84 1.80 8.24
N ILE A 18 17.71 1.32 9.13
CA ILE A 18 17.31 0.67 10.38
C ILE A 18 17.64 1.60 11.53
N ARG A 19 16.63 1.93 12.33
CA ARG A 19 16.76 2.78 13.52
C ARG A 19 16.14 2.07 14.72
N LEU A 20 16.58 2.40 15.93
CA LEU A 20 15.93 1.94 17.16
C LEU A 20 14.88 2.97 17.58
N GLY A 21 13.62 2.56 17.66
CA GLY A 21 12.53 3.39 18.15
C GLY A 21 12.58 3.62 19.66
N ALA A 22 11.85 4.63 20.14
CA ALA A 22 11.76 4.94 21.58
C ALA A 22 11.15 3.79 22.42
N ASP A 23 10.43 2.89 21.78
CA ASP A 23 9.85 1.67 22.34
C ASP A 23 10.84 0.48 22.36
N ASN A 24 12.13 0.72 22.07
CA ASN A 24 13.17 -0.30 21.90
C ASN A 24 12.87 -1.34 20.81
N ARG A 25 12.06 -0.99 19.82
CA ARG A 25 11.82 -1.84 18.64
C ARG A 25 12.50 -1.27 17.42
N LEU A 26 12.98 -2.14 16.54
CA LEU A 26 13.55 -1.72 15.27
C LEU A 26 12.48 -1.04 14.41
N ARG A 27 12.90 0.03 13.73
CA ARG A 27 12.14 0.74 12.71
C ARG A 27 12.86 0.60 11.38
N MET A 28 12.11 0.30 10.33
CA MET A 28 12.64 0.18 8.97
C MET A 28 11.91 1.14 8.05
N THR A 29 12.60 2.17 7.59
CA THR A 29 12.06 3.15 6.64
C THR A 29 12.82 3.08 5.33
N PRO A 30 12.21 3.45 4.18
CA PRO A 30 12.98 3.65 2.95
C PRO A 30 14.12 4.65 3.22
N ALA A 31 15.29 4.38 2.65
CA ALA A 31 16.41 5.33 2.70
C ALA A 31 16.00 6.68 2.09
N GLU A 32 16.57 7.77 2.58
CA GLU A 32 16.20 9.12 2.14
C GLU A 32 16.39 9.31 0.63
N GLU A 33 17.45 8.73 0.05
CA GLU A 33 17.77 8.79 -1.36
C GLU A 33 16.68 8.18 -2.25
N VAL A 34 15.81 7.30 -1.73
CA VAL A 34 14.67 6.79 -2.51
C VAL A 34 13.74 7.94 -2.95
N ALA A 35 13.68 9.03 -2.18
CA ALA A 35 12.90 10.20 -2.55
C ALA A 35 13.39 10.89 -3.83
N THR A 36 14.62 10.64 -4.30
CA THR A 36 15.11 11.20 -5.58
C THR A 36 14.42 10.59 -6.80
N LEU A 37 13.72 9.46 -6.63
CA LEU A 37 12.91 8.85 -7.69
C LEU A 37 11.57 9.58 -7.88
N ARG A 38 11.15 10.44 -6.95
CA ARG A 38 9.85 11.12 -7.00
C ARG A 38 9.81 12.12 -8.16
N GLY A 39 8.85 11.95 -9.05
CA GLY A 39 8.45 12.95 -10.03
C GLY A 39 7.54 14.01 -9.43
N SER A 40 6.56 14.49 -10.20
CA SER A 40 5.58 15.48 -9.74
C SER A 40 4.69 14.94 -8.60
N TYR A 41 4.44 15.76 -7.60
CA TYR A 41 3.50 15.42 -6.53
C TYR A 41 2.05 15.67 -6.94
N TYR A 42 1.19 14.67 -6.71
CA TYR A 42 -0.25 14.76 -6.92
C TYR A 42 -0.97 14.62 -5.57
N PRO A 43 -1.51 15.72 -5.01
CA PRO A 43 -2.16 15.69 -3.71
C PRO A 43 -3.52 14.99 -3.78
N LEU A 44 -3.84 14.24 -2.73
CA LEU A 44 -5.18 13.74 -2.46
C LEU A 44 -5.78 14.57 -1.32
N LEU A 45 -6.90 15.23 -1.60
CA LEU A 45 -7.64 15.96 -0.58
C LEU A 45 -8.23 14.99 0.45
N ALA A 46 -8.44 15.49 1.67
CA ALA A 46 -9.15 14.73 2.69
C ALA A 46 -10.48 14.23 2.12
N GLN A 47 -10.73 12.92 2.24
CA GLN A 47 -11.87 12.28 1.60
C GLN A 47 -12.56 11.35 2.59
N HIS A 48 -13.87 11.55 2.71
CA HIS A 48 -14.74 10.66 3.47
C HIS A 48 -15.40 9.66 2.51
N LEU A 49 -15.18 8.37 2.76
CA LEU A 49 -15.71 7.26 1.98
C LEU A 49 -16.83 6.60 2.80
N LYS A 50 -18.03 6.54 2.23
CA LYS A 50 -19.20 5.88 2.83
C LYS A 50 -19.64 4.71 1.97
N ASN A 51 -19.18 3.51 2.31
CA ASN A 51 -19.44 2.28 1.56
C ASN A 51 -19.27 2.45 0.03
N GLN A 52 -18.12 2.99 -0.38
CA GLN A 52 -17.85 3.38 -1.75
C GLN A 52 -16.36 3.21 -2.10
N SER A 53 -16.06 3.25 -3.39
CA SER A 53 -14.71 3.41 -3.92
C SER A 53 -14.52 4.76 -4.60
N SER A 54 -13.28 5.24 -4.63
CA SER A 54 -12.90 6.48 -5.32
C SER A 54 -11.56 6.28 -6.03
N PRO A 55 -11.40 6.76 -7.28
CA PRO A 55 -10.14 6.61 -8.01
C PRO A 55 -9.04 7.50 -7.44
N ILE A 56 -7.82 6.94 -7.36
CA ILE A 56 -6.58 7.66 -7.06
C ILE A 56 -5.86 8.02 -8.36
N VAL A 57 -5.59 7.00 -9.18
CA VAL A 57 -4.89 7.14 -10.47
C VAL A 57 -5.35 6.04 -11.43
N GLY A 58 -5.47 6.37 -12.72
CA GLY A 58 -5.96 5.45 -13.74
C GLY A 58 -4.98 4.33 -14.11
N ASP A 59 -3.67 4.60 -13.98
CA ASP A 59 -2.61 3.65 -14.26
C ASP A 59 -1.44 3.86 -13.28
N ALA A 60 -1.33 2.97 -12.30
CA ALA A 60 -0.28 2.97 -11.29
C ALA A 60 0.86 2.02 -11.69
N GLU A 61 1.66 2.39 -12.69
CA GLU A 61 2.77 1.55 -13.16
C GLU A 61 3.94 1.49 -12.17
N ALA A 62 4.50 2.65 -11.82
CA ALA A 62 5.53 2.82 -10.82
C ALA A 62 5.24 4.10 -10.03
N ILE A 63 4.74 3.96 -8.80
CA ILE A 63 4.33 5.09 -7.97
C ILE A 63 4.70 4.89 -6.51
N GLU A 64 4.89 5.99 -5.82
CA GLU A 64 4.93 6.08 -4.37
C GLU A 64 3.67 6.78 -3.88
N LEU A 65 3.02 6.22 -2.86
CA LEU A 65 1.90 6.83 -2.16
C LEU A 65 2.27 7.13 -0.72
N ASP A 66 1.84 8.30 -0.24
CA ASP A 66 1.78 8.61 1.18
C ASP A 66 0.31 8.82 1.54
N LEU A 67 -0.24 7.97 2.41
CA LEU A 67 -1.66 7.98 2.80
C LEU A 67 -1.77 8.00 4.33
N VAL A 68 -2.65 8.84 4.87
CA VAL A 68 -2.96 8.88 6.30
C VAL A 68 -4.46 8.67 6.51
N TRP A 69 -4.80 7.54 7.12
CA TRP A 69 -6.17 7.19 7.46
C TRP A 69 -6.49 7.57 8.91
N ASP A 70 -7.68 8.13 9.13
CA ASP A 70 -8.26 8.32 10.45
C ASP A 70 -8.85 6.99 10.95
N MET A 71 -8.31 6.46 12.04
CA MET A 71 -8.78 5.23 12.65
C MET A 71 -9.85 5.47 13.73
N ASN A 72 -9.93 6.67 14.31
CA ASN A 72 -10.86 6.98 15.40
C ASN A 72 -12.31 7.04 14.93
N SER A 73 -12.54 7.57 13.72
CA SER A 73 -13.89 7.71 13.16
C SER A 73 -14.28 6.56 12.23
N ALA A 74 -13.42 5.56 12.03
CA ALA A 74 -13.65 4.50 11.05
C ALA A 74 -14.69 3.49 11.58
N THR A 75 -15.74 3.26 10.81
CA THR A 75 -16.79 2.26 11.09
C THR A 75 -16.83 1.15 10.04
N ALA A 76 -16.11 1.31 8.92
CA ALA A 76 -16.01 0.32 7.86
C ALA A 76 -15.40 -1.00 8.34
N GLU A 77 -15.98 -2.13 7.91
CA GLU A 77 -15.43 -3.46 8.16
C GLU A 77 -14.07 -3.65 7.48
N SER A 78 -13.94 -3.06 6.28
CA SER A 78 -12.66 -2.95 5.59
C SER A 78 -12.52 -1.66 4.80
N TYR A 79 -11.32 -1.09 4.80
CA TYR A 79 -10.98 0.11 4.02
C TYR A 79 -9.50 0.14 3.67
N GLY A 80 -9.15 0.80 2.57
CA GLY A 80 -7.77 0.87 2.09
C GLY A 80 -7.69 1.15 0.60
N ILE A 81 -6.75 0.50 -0.08
CA ILE A 81 -6.53 0.65 -1.52
C ILE A 81 -6.55 -0.68 -2.26
N ALA A 82 -6.95 -0.64 -3.53
CA ALA A 82 -6.95 -1.78 -4.44
C ALA A 82 -6.32 -1.40 -5.79
N LEU A 83 -5.47 -2.27 -6.33
CA LEU A 83 -4.88 -2.13 -7.66
C LEU A 83 -5.48 -3.21 -8.58
N GLY A 84 -6.42 -2.78 -9.42
CA GLY A 84 -7.29 -3.69 -10.16
C GLY A 84 -7.93 -4.74 -9.25
N GLU A 85 -8.07 -5.96 -9.77
CA GLU A 85 -8.60 -7.11 -9.01
C GLU A 85 -7.50 -7.91 -8.29
N GLY A 86 -6.23 -7.54 -8.51
CA GLY A 86 -5.08 -8.39 -8.21
C GLY A 86 -4.41 -8.14 -6.85
N LEU A 87 -4.53 -6.93 -6.32
CA LEU A 87 -3.88 -6.52 -5.07
C LEU A 87 -4.84 -5.66 -4.23
N ARG A 88 -4.90 -5.94 -2.94
CA ARG A 88 -5.56 -5.11 -1.93
C ARG A 88 -4.63 -4.87 -0.75
N ILE A 89 -4.56 -3.62 -0.29
CA ILE A 89 -3.91 -3.23 0.98
C ILE A 89 -4.96 -2.55 1.82
N TYR A 90 -5.40 -3.21 2.90
CA TYR A 90 -6.58 -2.77 3.63
C TYR A 90 -6.51 -3.08 5.11
N VAL A 91 -7.20 -2.25 5.89
CA VAL A 91 -7.51 -2.51 7.29
C VAL A 91 -8.65 -3.51 7.36
N ASP A 92 -8.46 -4.60 8.08
CA ASP A 92 -9.50 -5.51 8.52
C ASP A 92 -9.86 -5.13 9.96
N ALA A 93 -11.03 -4.51 10.13
CA ALA A 93 -11.46 -4.00 11.43
C ALA A 93 -11.82 -5.14 12.40
N GLN A 94 -12.30 -6.28 11.90
CA GLN A 94 -12.63 -7.42 12.76
C GLN A 94 -11.37 -8.10 13.29
N ALA A 95 -10.39 -8.33 12.41
CA ALA A 95 -9.12 -8.95 12.77
C ALA A 95 -8.15 -7.98 13.46
N GLN A 96 -8.39 -6.67 13.40
CA GLN A 96 -7.50 -5.60 13.87
C GLN A 96 -6.11 -5.69 13.21
N ARG A 97 -6.10 -5.84 11.88
CA ARG A 97 -4.86 -5.99 11.10
C ARG A 97 -4.84 -5.14 9.84
N LEU A 98 -3.65 -4.68 9.45
CA LEU A 98 -3.39 -4.24 8.08
C LEU A 98 -3.00 -5.46 7.25
N VAL A 99 -3.75 -5.70 6.19
CA VAL A 99 -3.64 -6.85 5.30
C VAL A 99 -3.12 -6.40 3.95
N LEU A 100 -2.09 -7.09 3.46
CA LEU A 100 -1.67 -7.09 2.07
C LEU A 100 -2.11 -8.42 1.46
N GLU A 101 -3.04 -8.37 0.52
CA GLU A 101 -3.56 -9.54 -0.17
C GLU A 101 -3.32 -9.43 -1.66
N ARG A 102 -2.91 -10.54 -2.27
CA ARG A 102 -2.82 -10.69 -3.72
C ARG A 102 -3.69 -11.85 -4.19
N CYS A 103 -4.34 -11.67 -5.33
CA CYS A 103 -5.22 -12.65 -5.95
C CYS A 103 -5.01 -12.69 -7.47
N TYR A 104 -4.29 -13.69 -7.96
CA TYR A 104 -4.03 -13.91 -9.38
C TYR A 104 -4.33 -15.38 -9.74
N PRO A 105 -5.60 -15.79 -9.80
CA PRO A 105 -5.99 -17.19 -10.04
C PRO A 105 -5.47 -17.72 -11.38
N GLN A 106 -5.38 -16.86 -12.40
CA GLN A 106 -4.81 -17.17 -13.71
C GLN A 106 -3.32 -17.56 -13.66
N LEU A 107 -2.63 -17.23 -12.57
CA LEU A 107 -1.24 -17.58 -12.31
C LEU A 107 -1.10 -18.62 -11.18
N LEU A 108 -2.22 -19.15 -10.66
CA LEU A 108 -2.28 -19.97 -9.44
C LEU A 108 -1.54 -19.32 -8.27
N LEU A 109 -1.69 -17.99 -8.14
CA LEU A 109 -0.97 -17.19 -7.16
C LEU A 109 -1.95 -16.37 -6.33
N GLU A 110 -2.24 -16.88 -5.14
CA GLU A 110 -3.09 -16.23 -4.15
C GLU A 110 -2.40 -16.21 -2.79
N GLY A 111 -2.70 -15.22 -1.98
CA GLY A 111 -2.29 -15.22 -0.58
C GLY A 111 -2.28 -13.85 0.07
N SER A 112 -2.33 -13.86 1.39
CA SER A 112 -2.31 -12.66 2.21
C SER A 112 -1.19 -12.70 3.24
N ARG A 113 -0.73 -11.51 3.65
CA ARG A 113 0.15 -11.28 4.79
C ARG A 113 -0.42 -10.11 5.56
N SER A 114 -0.24 -10.08 6.87
CA SER A 114 -0.80 -9.01 7.68
C SER A 114 0.03 -8.71 8.92
N VAL A 115 -0.03 -7.45 9.34
CA VAL A 115 0.59 -6.95 10.57
C VAL A 115 -0.50 -6.43 11.50
N PRO A 116 -0.29 -6.44 12.83
CA PRO A 116 -1.27 -5.86 13.74
C PRO A 116 -1.42 -4.37 13.43
N LEU A 117 -2.62 -3.84 13.60
CA LEU A 117 -2.78 -2.38 13.56
C LEU A 117 -2.01 -1.73 14.71
N PRO A 118 -1.47 -0.52 14.52
CA PRO A 118 -0.89 0.25 15.60
C PRO A 118 -1.96 0.63 16.61
N ALA A 119 -1.59 0.73 17.89
CA ALA A 119 -2.44 1.33 18.92
C ALA A 119 -2.38 2.86 18.80
N ALA A 120 -2.92 3.39 17.70
CA ALA A 120 -2.89 4.80 17.35
C ALA A 120 -4.19 5.21 16.65
N ASP A 121 -4.49 6.50 16.75
CA ASP A 121 -5.68 7.12 16.15
C ASP A 121 -5.55 7.32 14.64
N ARG A 122 -4.34 7.14 14.11
CA ARG A 122 -4.00 7.31 12.70
C ARG A 122 -3.17 6.14 12.18
N LEU A 123 -3.40 5.80 10.92
CA LEU A 123 -2.58 4.86 10.18
C LEU A 123 -1.91 5.59 9.02
N ALA A 124 -0.61 5.83 9.14
CA ALA A 124 0.19 6.37 8.04
C ALA A 124 0.78 5.21 7.24
N LEU A 125 0.62 5.25 5.92
CA LEU A 125 1.13 4.25 4.99
C LEU A 125 1.95 4.94 3.93
N ARG A 126 3.21 4.51 3.78
CA ARG A 126 4.06 4.84 2.65
C ARG A 126 4.19 3.61 1.77
N ILE A 127 3.67 3.66 0.55
CA ILE A 127 3.46 2.49 -0.31
C ILE A 127 4.18 2.70 -1.64
N PHE A 128 5.01 1.74 -2.03
CA PHE A 128 5.67 1.74 -3.33
C PHE A 128 5.06 0.63 -4.18
N ILE A 129 4.45 1.01 -5.30
CA ILE A 129 3.96 0.09 -6.31
C ILE A 129 4.91 0.19 -7.50
N ASP A 130 5.41 -0.95 -7.98
CA ASP A 130 6.14 -1.08 -9.24
C ASP A 130 5.40 -2.07 -10.15
N ARG A 131 5.95 -2.36 -11.33
CA ARG A 131 5.37 -3.25 -12.33
C ARG A 131 4.98 -4.60 -11.76
N SER A 132 5.83 -5.15 -10.88
CA SER A 132 5.67 -6.51 -10.37
C SER A 132 5.91 -6.67 -8.86
N SER A 133 5.93 -5.56 -8.13
CA SER A 133 6.10 -5.59 -6.67
C SER A 133 5.32 -4.48 -5.99
N VAL A 134 5.05 -4.71 -4.71
CA VAL A 134 4.57 -3.68 -3.80
C VAL A 134 5.32 -3.77 -2.47
N GLU A 135 5.68 -2.62 -1.91
CA GLU A 135 6.23 -2.49 -0.56
C GLU A 135 5.40 -1.49 0.24
N VAL A 136 5.02 -1.87 1.46
CA VAL A 136 4.18 -1.08 2.37
C VAL A 136 4.97 -0.84 3.64
N PHE A 137 5.22 0.43 3.95
CA PHE A 137 5.85 0.88 5.17
C PHE A 137 4.78 1.50 6.06
N VAL A 138 4.58 0.90 7.23
CA VAL A 138 3.53 1.27 8.18
C VAL A 138 4.11 2.22 9.21
N ASN A 139 3.46 3.38 9.35
CA ASN A 139 3.90 4.50 10.16
C ASN A 139 5.37 4.83 9.84
N GLU A 140 6.13 5.26 10.85
CA GLU A 140 7.57 5.54 10.73
C GLU A 140 8.40 4.24 10.77
N GLY A 141 8.01 3.24 9.97
CA GLY A 141 8.72 1.97 9.83
C GLY A 141 8.44 0.95 10.93
N GLU A 142 7.30 1.04 11.60
CA GLU A 142 6.89 0.10 12.67
C GLU A 142 6.69 -1.33 12.15
N SER A 143 6.29 -1.43 10.89
CA SER A 143 6.13 -2.68 10.18
C SER A 143 6.34 -2.46 8.69
N CYS A 144 6.74 -3.52 8.00
CA CYS A 144 6.92 -3.51 6.55
C CYS A 144 6.31 -4.77 5.95
N LEU A 145 5.59 -4.62 4.84
CA LEU A 145 5.14 -5.75 4.02
C LEU A 145 5.70 -5.59 2.62
N SER A 146 6.23 -6.67 2.05
CA SER A 146 6.71 -6.69 0.67
C SER A 146 6.11 -7.89 -0.05
N SER A 147 5.67 -7.70 -1.28
CA SER A 147 5.06 -8.76 -2.07
C SER A 147 5.32 -8.58 -3.55
N ARG A 148 5.39 -9.71 -4.27
CA ARG A 148 5.32 -9.74 -5.72
C ARG A 148 3.85 -9.66 -6.15
N ILE A 149 3.58 -8.86 -7.17
CA ILE A 149 2.26 -8.66 -7.78
C ILE A 149 2.39 -8.80 -9.29
N TYR A 150 1.30 -9.14 -9.98
CA TYR A 150 1.29 -9.34 -11.44
C TYR A 150 0.02 -8.77 -12.07
N PRO A 151 -0.29 -7.48 -11.85
CA PRO A 151 -1.45 -6.86 -12.49
C PRO A 151 -1.27 -6.85 -14.00
N GLN A 152 -2.35 -7.10 -14.74
CA GLN A 152 -2.35 -6.91 -16.19
C GLN A 152 -2.29 -5.41 -16.52
N GLU A 153 -1.79 -5.03 -17.70
CA GLU A 153 -1.67 -3.61 -18.10
C GLU A 153 -3.00 -2.84 -17.99
N ALA A 154 -4.11 -3.46 -18.41
CA ALA A 154 -5.44 -2.86 -18.29
C ALA A 154 -6.03 -2.87 -16.86
N GLN A 155 -5.34 -3.48 -15.89
CA GLN A 155 -5.79 -3.69 -14.51
C GLN A 155 -4.89 -2.99 -13.49
N ARG A 156 -4.38 -1.80 -13.86
CA ARG A 156 -3.53 -0.96 -12.99
C ARG A 156 -4.24 0.28 -12.44
N GLN A 157 -5.56 0.35 -12.57
CA GLN A 157 -6.33 1.38 -11.89
C GLN A 157 -6.17 1.22 -10.38
N LEU A 158 -5.78 2.30 -9.71
CA LEU A 158 -5.69 2.34 -8.26
C LEU A 158 -6.89 3.07 -7.69
N LEU A 159 -7.60 2.40 -6.79
CA LEU A 159 -8.76 2.90 -6.09
C LEU A 159 -8.47 2.92 -4.59
N MET A 160 -9.04 3.89 -3.89
CA MET A 160 -9.31 3.74 -2.46
C MET A 160 -10.75 3.29 -2.24
N PHE A 161 -11.01 2.61 -1.12
CA PHE A 161 -12.34 2.09 -0.82
C PHE A 161 -12.62 2.05 0.68
N ALA A 162 -13.92 2.01 1.00
CA ALA A 162 -14.46 1.62 2.30
C ALA A 162 -15.68 0.70 2.06
N ASN A 163 -15.75 -0.41 2.79
CA ASN A 163 -16.83 -1.39 2.69
C ASN A 163 -17.59 -1.49 4.01
N ASN A 164 -18.91 -1.58 3.93
CA ASN A 164 -19.81 -1.82 5.06
C ASN A 164 -19.64 -0.80 6.21
N GLY A 165 -19.36 0.46 5.86
CA GLY A 165 -19.27 1.56 6.81
C GLY A 165 -18.46 2.73 6.24
N ASP A 166 -17.97 3.55 7.14
CA ASP A 166 -17.28 4.80 6.82
C ASP A 166 -15.79 4.70 7.11
N ALA A 167 -14.97 5.31 6.25
CA ALA A 167 -13.55 5.54 6.49
C ALA A 167 -13.15 6.92 5.96
N THR A 168 -12.18 7.54 6.61
CA THR A 168 -11.72 8.88 6.23
C THR A 168 -10.23 8.83 5.93
N LEU A 169 -9.85 9.21 4.71
CA LEU A 169 -8.48 9.58 4.39
C LEU A 169 -8.29 11.03 4.86
N SER A 170 -7.46 11.25 5.88
CA SER A 170 -7.21 12.59 6.43
C SER A 170 -6.34 13.42 5.50
N SER A 171 -5.32 12.80 4.90
CA SER A 171 -4.42 13.42 3.94
C SER A 171 -3.70 12.34 3.12
N GLY A 172 -3.18 12.75 1.98
CA GLY A 172 -2.28 11.91 1.23
C GLY A 172 -1.92 12.49 -0.12
N GLY A 173 -1.25 11.67 -0.91
CA GLY A 173 -0.90 11.98 -2.29
C GLY A 173 -0.05 10.87 -2.87
N TYR A 174 0.37 11.06 -4.11
CA TYR A 174 1.29 10.14 -4.75
C TYR A 174 2.30 10.88 -5.64
N TRP A 175 3.38 10.19 -5.93
CA TRP A 175 4.38 10.56 -6.93
C TRP A 175 4.49 9.43 -7.94
N PRO A 176 4.40 9.71 -9.26
CA PRO A 176 5.04 8.85 -10.25
C PRO A 176 6.53 8.74 -9.92
N LEU A 177 7.09 7.54 -10.11
CA LEU A 177 8.52 7.30 -9.90
C LEU A 177 9.23 7.31 -11.25
N ASP A 178 10.21 8.20 -11.38
CA ASP A 178 11.05 8.34 -12.56
C ASP A 178 12.09 7.22 -12.60
N LYS A 179 12.43 6.81 -13.84
CA LYS A 179 13.41 5.77 -14.14
C LYS A 179 14.79 6.34 -14.41
#